data_AF-A0A7T6Z0K9-F1
#
_entry.id   AF-A0A7T6Z0K9-F1
#
_cell.length_a   1.000
_cell.length_b   1.000
_cell.length_c   1.000
_cell.angle_alpha   90.00
_cell.angle_beta   90.00
_cell.angle_gamma   90.00
#
_symmetry.space_group_name_H-M   'P 1'
#
loop_
_entity.id
_entity.type
_entity.pdbx_description
1 polymer ?
#
loop_
_entity_poly.entity_id
_entity_poly.type
_entity_poly.pdbx_seq_one_letter_code
_entity_poly.pdbx_strand_id
1 'polypeptide(L)'
;MKEGEIDRILFQDESMIRDYQALANTWFPKGQQKMIPTYGKHRGVKLLGTLDYETGETFCVEEERYDAKVFLSFLKKVLETYPNQKIVMILNYSYFQVKAE
;
A
#
# COMPACT_ATOMS: atom_id res chain seq x y z
N MET A 1 -5.26 -16.62 20.17
CA MET A 1 -5.41 -15.39 20.99
C MET A 1 -6.33 -15.73 22.17
N LYS A 2 -6.28 -15.04 23.32
CA LYS A 2 -7.25 -15.31 24.39
C LYS A 2 -8.65 -15.13 23.84
N GLU A 3 -9.53 -16.08 24.12
CA GLU A 3 -10.93 -16.07 23.70
C GLU A 3 -11.60 -14.76 24.15
N GLY A 4 -12.01 -13.94 23.19
CA GLY A 4 -12.85 -12.74 23.40
C GLY A 4 -12.15 -11.37 23.42
N GLU A 5 -10.83 -11.27 23.21
CA GLU A 5 -10.15 -9.96 23.31
C GLU A 5 -9.79 -9.32 21.97
N ILE A 6 -9.47 -10.09 20.93
CA ILE A 6 -9.09 -9.63 19.58
C ILE A 6 -9.57 -10.68 18.58
N ASP A 7 -10.27 -10.26 17.53
CA ASP A 7 -10.77 -11.14 16.48
C ASP A 7 -9.82 -11.22 15.28
N ARG A 8 -9.10 -10.12 14.97
CA ARG A 8 -8.18 -10.04 13.81
C ARG A 8 -6.92 -9.27 14.12
N ILE A 9 -5.79 -9.72 13.56
CA ILE A 9 -4.55 -8.96 13.49
C ILE A 9 -4.28 -8.64 12.02
N LEU A 10 -4.29 -7.34 11.68
CA LEU A 10 -4.03 -6.87 10.33
C LEU A 10 -2.68 -6.16 10.27
N PHE A 11 -1.82 -6.54 9.34
CA PHE A 11 -0.62 -5.79 8.99
C PHE A 11 -0.96 -4.83 7.86
N GLN A 12 -0.84 -3.53 8.10
CA GLN A 12 -1.11 -2.50 7.11
C GLN A 12 0.20 -1.90 6.59
N ASP A 13 0.28 -1.73 5.28
CA ASP A 13 1.39 -1.04 4.64
C ASP A 13 0.94 -0.28 3.38
N GLU A 14 1.83 0.56 2.86
CA GLU A 14 1.67 1.31 1.63
C GLU A 14 2.65 0.82 0.55
N SER A 15 2.18 0.78 -0.69
CA SER A 15 3.06 0.54 -1.83
C SER A 15 2.72 1.44 -3.01
N MET A 16 3.72 1.72 -3.84
CA MET A 16 3.54 2.50 -5.06
C MET A 16 3.99 1.69 -6.26
N ILE A 17 3.07 1.38 -7.17
CA ILE A 17 3.40 0.77 -8.45
C ILE A 17 3.54 1.89 -9.46
N ARG A 18 4.64 1.89 -10.20
CA ARG A 18 4.98 2.95 -11.15
C ARG A 18 4.93 2.40 -12.56
N ASP A 19 4.37 3.19 -13.47
CA ASP A 19 4.18 2.84 -14.89
C ASP A 19 5.39 3.24 -15.76
N TYR A 20 6.56 3.50 -15.15
CA TYR A 20 7.80 3.66 -15.90
C TYR A 20 8.57 2.34 -15.95
N GLN A 21 9.28 2.12 -17.06
CA GLN A 21 10.20 0.99 -17.17
C GLN A 21 11.33 1.16 -16.16
N ALA A 22 11.46 0.19 -15.24
CA ALA A 22 12.66 0.07 -14.43
C ALA A 22 13.85 -0.16 -15.38
N LEU A 23 14.81 0.76 -15.36
CA LEU A 23 16.08 0.55 -16.06
C LEU A 23 16.83 -0.55 -15.34
N ALA A 24 16.82 -1.75 -15.92
CA ALA A 24 17.65 -2.86 -15.46
C ALA A 24 19.04 -2.79 -16.10
N ASN A 25 20.02 -3.40 -15.43
CA ASN A 25 21.35 -3.58 -16.00
C ASN A 25 21.24 -4.31 -17.35
N THR A 26 21.76 -3.69 -18.40
CA THR A 26 21.79 -4.24 -19.75
C THR A 26 23.17 -4.05 -20.37
N TRP A 27 23.52 -4.91 -21.32
CA TRP A 27 24.80 -4.86 -22.00
C TRP A 27 24.70 -4.02 -23.27
N PHE A 28 25.71 -3.20 -23.50
CA PHE A 28 25.90 -2.49 -24.76
C PHE A 28 27.39 -2.48 -25.13
N PRO A 29 27.73 -2.41 -26.43
CA PRO A 29 29.11 -2.35 -26.86
C PRO A 29 29.84 -1.17 -26.22
N LYS A 30 31.12 -1.35 -25.91
CA LYS A 30 31.95 -0.30 -25.31
C LYS A 30 31.96 0.95 -26.22
N GLY A 31 31.54 2.09 -25.67
CA GLY A 31 31.40 3.35 -26.42
C GLY A 31 30.05 3.54 -27.13
N GLN A 32 29.11 2.60 -27.03
CA GLN A 32 27.78 2.70 -27.64
C GLN A 32 26.67 2.65 -26.57
N GLN A 33 26.62 3.65 -25.68
CA GLN A 33 25.56 3.72 -24.68
C GLN A 33 24.19 3.84 -25.36
N LYS A 34 23.27 2.94 -25.01
CA LYS A 34 21.89 2.97 -25.50
C LYS A 34 21.15 4.15 -24.87
N MET A 35 20.58 5.02 -25.71
CA MET A 35 19.64 6.05 -25.27
C MET A 35 18.26 5.43 -25.09
N ILE A 36 17.68 5.56 -23.90
CA ILE A 36 16.38 4.97 -23.58
C ILE A 36 15.34 6.10 -23.58
N PRO A 37 14.32 6.06 -24.48
CA PRO A 37 13.31 7.10 -24.54
C PRO A 37 12.45 7.07 -23.29
N THR A 38 12.33 8.21 -22.61
CA THR A 38 11.43 8.40 -21.46
C THR A 38 10.22 9.20 -21.90
N TYR A 39 9.00 8.68 -21.65
CA TYR A 39 7.75 9.33 -22.06
C TYR A 39 7.34 10.55 -21.19
N GLY A 40 8.19 10.95 -20.23
CA GLY A 40 8.04 12.19 -19.43
C GLY A 40 6.83 12.24 -18.49
N LYS A 41 5.98 11.20 -18.44
CA LYS A 41 4.81 11.13 -17.57
C LYS A 41 5.12 10.28 -16.35
N HIS A 42 5.14 10.89 -15.17
CA HIS A 42 5.21 10.16 -13.91
C HIS A 42 3.83 9.59 -13.57
N ARG A 43 3.50 8.46 -14.20
CA ARG A 43 2.30 7.69 -13.88
C ARG A 43 2.63 6.61 -12.87
N GLY A 44 1.77 6.48 -11.88
CA GLY A 44 1.88 5.47 -10.85
C GLY A 44 0.64 5.50 -9.99
N VAL A 45 0.33 4.34 -9.43
CA VAL A 45 -0.80 4.14 -8.55
C VAL A 45 -0.28 3.93 -7.14
N LYS A 46 -1.02 4.43 -6.16
CA LYS A 46 -0.69 4.26 -4.75
C LYS A 46 -1.68 3.29 -4.14
N LEU A 47 -1.15 2.32 -3.41
CA LEU A 47 -1.90 1.22 -2.83
C LEU A 47 -1.87 1.33 -1.31
N LEU A 48 -3.03 1.20 -0.68
CA LEU A 48 -3.17 0.98 0.76
C LEU A 48 -3.67 -0.43 0.93
N GLY A 49 -2.94 -1.25 1.67
CA GLY A 49 -3.28 -2.66 1.82
C GLY A 49 -3.18 -3.15 3.25
N THR A 50 -4.00 -4.14 3.59
CA THR A 50 -3.89 -4.94 4.80
C THR A 50 -3.70 -6.41 4.47
N LEU A 51 -2.91 -7.10 5.29
CA LEU A 51 -2.80 -8.55 5.34
C LEU A 51 -3.38 -9.04 6.67
N ASP A 52 -4.39 -9.91 6.62
CA ASP A 52 -4.86 -10.64 7.80
C ASP A 52 -3.87 -11.76 8.13
N TYR A 53 -3.29 -11.68 9.33
CA TYR A 53 -2.28 -12.62 9.80
C TYR A 53 -2.82 -14.05 9.95
N GLU A 54 -4.09 -14.21 10.31
CA GLU A 54 -4.65 -15.53 10.59
C GLU A 54 -5.04 -16.26 9.31
N THR A 55 -5.68 -15.54 8.39
CA THR A 55 -6.26 -16.13 7.17
C THR A 55 -5.33 -16.01 5.96
N GLY A 56 -4.38 -15.08 5.99
CA GLY A 56 -3.57 -14.71 4.83
C GLY A 56 -4.33 -13.87 3.80
N GLU A 57 -5.57 -13.45 4.08
CA GLU A 57 -6.36 -12.63 3.17
C GLU A 57 -5.79 -11.21 3.07
N THR A 58 -5.78 -10.68 1.85
CA THR A 58 -5.32 -9.32 1.59
C THR A 58 -6.47 -8.44 1.11
N PHE A 59 -6.58 -7.24 1.67
CA PHE A 59 -7.48 -6.20 1.18
C PHE A 59 -6.65 -5.01 0.70
N CYS A 60 -6.97 -4.45 -0.47
CA CYS A 60 -6.20 -3.35 -1.05
C CYS A 60 -7.11 -2.35 -1.76
N VAL A 61 -6.79 -1.07 -1.65
CA VAL A 61 -7.43 0.01 -2.42
C VAL A 61 -6.39 0.79 -3.21
N GLU A 62 -6.80 1.27 -4.37
CA GLU A 62 -6.01 2.18 -5.20
C GLU A 62 -6.49 3.61 -5.01
N GLU A 63 -5.54 4.53 -4.82
CA GLU A 63 -5.81 5.95 -4.65
C GLU A 63 -4.74 6.78 -5.39
N GLU A 64 -5.10 7.97 -5.86
CA GLU A 64 -4.11 8.86 -6.53
C GLU A 64 -3.19 9.56 -5.53
N ARG A 65 -3.63 9.70 -4.27
CA ARG A 65 -2.98 10.49 -3.22
C ARG A 65 -2.92 9.74 -1.90
N TYR A 66 -1.97 10.15 -1.05
CA TYR A 66 -1.92 9.74 0.35
C TYR A 66 -2.10 10.99 1.21
N ASP A 67 -3.33 11.18 1.66
CA ASP A 67 -3.65 12.17 2.68
C ASP A 67 -4.51 11.53 3.78
N ALA A 68 -4.70 12.26 4.87
CA ALA A 68 -5.43 11.77 6.03
C ALA A 68 -6.89 11.37 5.70
N LYS A 69 -7.53 12.03 4.73
CA LYS A 69 -8.92 11.73 4.33
C LYS A 69 -9.00 10.41 3.58
N VAL A 70 -8.03 10.16 2.71
CA VAL A 70 -7.89 8.88 2.00
C VAL A 70 -7.65 7.76 3.02
N PHE A 71 -6.75 7.96 3.98
CA PHE A 71 -6.48 6.96 5.03
C PHE A 71 -7.72 6.67 5.90
N LEU A 72 -8.44 7.70 6.35
CA LEU A 72 -9.69 7.52 7.09
C LEU A 72 -10.74 6.74 6.27
N SER A 73 -10.86 7.04 4.98
CA SER A 73 -11.79 6.33 4.09
C SER A 73 -11.38 4.87 3.90
N PHE A 74 -10.08 4.58 3.84
CA PHE A 74 -9.55 3.23 3.84
C PHE A 74 -9.91 2.47 5.12
N LEU A 75 -9.72 3.07 6.30
CA LEU A 75 -10.08 2.44 7.58
C LEU A 75 -11.58 2.09 7.65
N LYS A 76 -12.46 2.94 7.10
CA LYS A 76 -13.90 2.63 7.00
C LYS A 76 -14.16 1.40 6.13
N LYS A 77 -13.51 1.29 4.97
CA LYS A 77 -13.61 0.09 4.11
C LYS A 77 -13.09 -1.17 4.80
N VAL A 78 -12.04 -1.06 5.62
CA VAL A 78 -11.54 -2.19 6.42
C VAL A 78 -12.61 -2.65 7.43
N LEU A 79 -13.26 -1.71 8.13
CA LEU A 79 -14.35 -2.05 9.05
C LEU A 79 -15.57 -2.68 8.36
N GLU A 80 -15.87 -2.26 7.13
CA GLU A 80 -16.90 -2.89 6.29
C GLU A 80 -16.52 -4.32 5.87
N THR A 81 -15.22 -4.58 5.66
CA THR A 81 -14.70 -5.91 5.28
C THR A 81 -14.76 -6.90 6.46
N TYR A 82 -14.58 -6.41 7.69
CA TYR A 82 -14.59 -7.22 8.91
C TYR A 82 -15.69 -6.75 9.88
N PRO A 83 -16.98 -6.95 9.54
CA PRO A 83 -18.09 -6.41 10.31
C PRO A 83 -18.15 -7.03 11.70
N ASN A 84 -18.31 -6.18 12.73
CA ASN A 84 -18.43 -6.55 14.14
C ASN A 84 -17.21 -7.28 14.74
N GLN A 85 -16.05 -7.22 14.08
CA GLN A 85 -14.81 -7.83 14.58
C GLN A 85 -13.95 -6.77 15.28
N LYS A 86 -13.34 -7.13 16.40
CA LYS A 86 -12.34 -6.33 17.10
C LYS A 86 -10.99 -6.53 16.45
N ILE A 87 -10.57 -5.53 15.69
CA ILE A 87 -9.34 -5.54 14.90
C ILE A 87 -8.21 -4.88 15.68
N VAL A 88 -7.04 -5.52 15.70
CA VAL A 88 -5.77 -4.85 16.00
C VAL A 88 -5.02 -4.67 14.68
N MET A 89 -4.75 -3.41 14.33
CA MET A 89 -3.97 -3.07 13.14
C MET A 89 -2.54 -2.71 13.54
N ILE A 90 -1.58 -3.38 12.92
CA ILE A 90 -0.15 -3.11 13.04
C ILE A 90 0.25 -2.31 11.80
N LEU A 91 0.69 -1.08 12.02
CA LEU A 91 1.17 -0.18 10.97
C LEU A 91 2.48 0.50 11.41
N ASN A 92 3.18 1.09 10.45
CA ASN A 92 4.33 1.95 10.69
C ASN A 92 3.89 3.33 11.23
N TYR A 93 4.85 4.19 11.58
CA TYR A 93 4.57 5.57 11.95
C TYR A 93 4.78 6.50 10.75
N SER A 94 3.69 7.06 10.21
CA SER A 94 3.74 8.08 9.16
C SER A 94 2.91 9.32 9.52
N TYR A 95 3.41 10.50 9.16
CA TYR A 95 2.83 11.79 9.55
C TYR A 95 1.36 11.97 9.13
N PHE A 96 0.96 11.41 7.99
CA PHE A 96 -0.43 11.55 7.50
C PHE A 96 -1.42 10.61 8.20
N GLN A 97 -0.95 9.47 8.72
CA GLN A 97 -1.78 8.51 9.45
C GLN A 97 -2.14 9.05 10.85
N VAL A 98 -1.21 9.79 11.48
CA VAL A 98 -1.41 10.39 12.83
C VAL A 98 -2.43 11.53 12.83
N LYS A 99 -2.70 12.13 11.66
CA LYS A 99 -3.65 13.25 11.51
C LYS A 99 -5.00 12.81 10.93
N ALA A 100 -5.25 11.51 10.82
CA ALA A 100 -6.56 10.99 10.45
C ALA A 100 -7.49 11.03 11.67
N GLU A 101 -7.94 12.23 12.02
CA GLU A 101 -8.99 12.51 13.01
C GLU A 101 -10.30 12.88 12.31
#